data_AF-A0A3Q4I652-F1
#
_entry.id   AF-A0A3Q4I652-F1
#
_cell.length_a   1.000
_cell.length_b   1.000
_cell.length_c   1.000
_cell.angle_alpha   90.00
_cell.angle_beta   90.00
_cell.angle_gamma   90.00
#
_symmetry.space_group_name_H-M   'P 1'
#
loop_
_entity.id
_entity.type
_entity.pdbx_description
1 polymer ?
#
loop_
_entity_poly.entity_id
_entity_poly.type
_entity_poly.pdbx_seq_one_letter_code
_entity_poly.pdbx_strand_id
1 'polypeptide(L)'
;MSSSPLSKKRRLSGTETKTGSHCSSSNSVRTDLSHTPANGMAKNGNDAEIDEGLYSRQYVLGHEAMKRMQNSNVLISGMRGLGVEIAKNVILGGVRSVTIHDEGVAEWRDLSSQFYLREEDLGKNRAEVSQARLAELNSYVPVTGYTGPLTEDYLTKFQAVVLTNSTLDEQQTLGEFCHSKGIKLIVADTRGLF
;
A
#
# COMPACT_ATOMS: atom_id res chain seq x y z
N MET A 1 -8.95 19.64 -43.03
CA MET A 1 -10.05 20.06 -42.13
C MET A 1 -10.16 18.96 -41.09
N SER A 2 -9.66 19.05 -39.86
CA SER A 2 -9.62 20.16 -38.87
C SER A 2 -10.98 20.43 -38.21
N SER A 3 -11.14 19.95 -36.98
CA SER A 3 -12.28 20.23 -36.08
C SER A 3 -11.95 19.84 -34.63
N SER A 4 -11.04 20.58 -33.99
CA SER A 4 -10.80 20.49 -32.54
C SER A 4 -11.98 21.07 -31.74
N PRO A 5 -12.45 20.44 -30.65
CA PRO A 5 -13.56 20.97 -29.86
C PRO A 5 -13.15 22.21 -29.02
N LEU A 6 -14.02 23.22 -28.96
CA LEU A 6 -13.77 24.51 -28.29
C LEU A 6 -14.24 24.52 -26.82
N SER A 7 -13.41 25.09 -25.95
CA SER A 7 -13.70 25.27 -24.51
C SER A 7 -14.79 26.34 -24.27
N LYS A 8 -15.71 26.10 -23.33
CA LYS A 8 -16.82 27.01 -23.00
C LYS A 8 -16.47 27.90 -21.79
N LYS A 9 -16.57 29.23 -21.94
CA LYS A 9 -16.20 30.22 -20.89
C LYS A 9 -17.25 30.41 -19.79
N ARG A 10 -16.77 30.79 -18.60
CA ARG A 10 -17.55 31.24 -17.42
C ARG A 10 -18.22 32.60 -17.67
N ARG A 11 -19.38 32.87 -17.04
CA ARG A 11 -20.01 34.20 -16.93
C ARG A 11 -20.51 34.42 -15.49
N LEU A 12 -20.49 35.66 -15.02
CA LEU A 12 -20.88 36.10 -13.67
C LEU A 12 -21.62 37.45 -13.75
N SER A 13 -22.60 37.66 -12.87
CA SER A 13 -23.17 38.98 -12.50
C SER A 13 -24.11 38.81 -11.30
N GLY A 14 -24.01 39.68 -10.28
CA GLY A 14 -25.05 39.86 -9.23
C GLY A 14 -26.18 40.79 -9.71
N THR A 15 -27.09 41.30 -8.86
CA THR A 15 -27.23 41.29 -7.38
C THR A 15 -28.72 40.99 -6.99
N GLU A 16 -29.32 41.16 -5.80
CA GLU A 16 -28.93 41.83 -4.54
C GLU A 16 -29.54 41.20 -3.25
N THR A 17 -30.30 41.96 -2.42
CA THR A 17 -30.62 41.60 -1.02
C THR A 17 -32.02 42.04 -0.54
N LYS A 18 -32.69 41.25 0.32
CA LYS A 18 -32.97 41.59 1.75
C LYS A 18 -33.97 40.66 2.49
N THR A 19 -33.57 40.29 3.72
CA THR A 19 -34.34 40.08 4.98
C THR A 19 -35.78 39.51 4.99
N GLY A 20 -35.98 38.46 5.80
CA GLY A 20 -37.26 38.03 6.39
C GLY A 20 -37.02 37.04 7.54
N SER A 21 -37.89 36.98 8.56
CA SER A 21 -37.68 36.20 9.79
C SER A 21 -38.90 35.34 10.20
N HIS A 22 -38.72 34.55 11.28
CA HIS A 22 -39.66 33.65 11.96
C HIS A 22 -39.97 32.29 11.32
N CYS A 23 -39.72 31.24 12.11
CA CYS A 23 -40.38 29.94 12.01
C CYS A 23 -40.70 29.43 13.43
N SER A 24 -41.99 29.44 13.81
CA SER A 24 -42.48 28.87 15.07
C SER A 24 -43.91 28.35 14.91
N SER A 25 -44.09 27.03 14.95
CA SER A 25 -45.36 26.35 15.25
C SER A 25 -45.09 24.86 15.48
N SER A 26 -45.91 24.23 16.33
CA SER A 26 -45.64 22.92 16.92
C SER A 26 -46.78 21.92 16.65
N ASN A 27 -46.57 20.66 17.06
CA ASN A 27 -47.56 19.59 17.22
C ASN A 27 -48.04 18.86 15.92
N SER A 28 -48.40 17.57 15.94
CA SER A 28 -48.12 16.48 16.90
C SER A 28 -48.57 15.08 16.38
N VAL A 29 -48.09 14.01 17.04
CA VAL A 29 -48.83 12.76 17.37
C VAL A 29 -49.05 11.62 16.32
N ARG A 30 -48.54 10.42 16.71
CA ARG A 30 -48.99 9.01 16.46
C ARG A 30 -48.76 8.25 15.13
N THR A 31 -47.80 7.31 15.22
CA THR A 31 -47.91 5.83 15.01
C THR A 31 -48.74 5.23 13.87
N ASP A 32 -48.09 4.34 13.09
CA ASP A 32 -48.62 2.99 12.77
C ASP A 32 -47.47 1.96 12.69
N LEU A 33 -47.77 0.67 12.50
CA LEU A 33 -46.90 -0.50 12.67
C LEU A 33 -46.59 -1.27 11.38
N SER A 34 -45.55 -2.12 11.49
CA SER A 34 -45.24 -3.27 10.64
C SER A 34 -44.75 -3.02 9.19
N HIS A 35 -43.49 -3.40 8.94
CA HIS A 35 -43.16 -4.43 7.95
C HIS A 35 -41.73 -4.96 8.23
N THR A 36 -41.62 -6.25 8.54
CA THR A 36 -40.33 -6.89 8.89
C THR A 36 -40.01 -8.00 7.88
N PRO A 37 -39.11 -7.77 6.91
CA PRO A 37 -38.49 -8.85 6.16
C PRO A 37 -37.32 -9.42 6.98
N ALA A 38 -37.43 -10.69 7.39
CA ALA A 38 -36.33 -11.41 8.03
C ALA A 38 -35.39 -12.04 6.97
N ASN A 39 -34.17 -12.38 7.40
CA ASN A 39 -33.13 -13.12 6.67
C ASN A 39 -32.60 -12.52 5.36
N GLY A 40 -31.46 -11.84 5.47
CA GLY A 40 -30.37 -11.92 4.50
C GLY A 40 -29.13 -12.50 5.19
N MET A 41 -28.65 -13.68 4.77
CA MET A 41 -27.53 -14.37 5.41
C MET A 41 -26.25 -13.50 5.43
N ALA A 42 -25.41 -13.67 6.45
CA ALA A 42 -24.07 -13.10 6.46
C ALA A 42 -23.24 -13.60 5.26
N LYS A 43 -22.76 -12.67 4.43
CA LYS A 43 -21.71 -12.97 3.44
C LYS A 43 -20.36 -13.18 4.16
N ASN A 44 -20.18 -14.35 4.76
CA ASN A 44 -18.84 -14.86 5.09
C ASN A 44 -18.14 -15.24 3.77
N GLY A 45 -17.44 -14.27 3.18
CA GLY A 45 -16.61 -14.49 2.01
C GLY A 45 -15.53 -13.41 1.96
N ASN A 46 -14.27 -13.80 2.17
CA ASN A 46 -13.09 -12.92 2.07
C ASN A 46 -12.71 -12.67 0.59
N ASP A 47 -13.71 -12.43 -0.25
CA ASP A 47 -13.51 -11.95 -1.61
C ASP A 47 -13.43 -10.42 -1.54
N ALA A 48 -12.20 -9.93 -1.33
CA ALA A 48 -11.87 -8.53 -1.51
C ALA A 48 -12.18 -8.15 -2.97
N GLU A 49 -13.23 -7.37 -3.17
CA GLU A 49 -13.63 -6.90 -4.49
C GLU A 49 -12.50 -6.05 -5.07
N ILE A 50 -11.95 -6.48 -6.22
CA ILE A 50 -10.83 -5.78 -6.86
C ILE A 50 -11.38 -4.48 -7.43
N ASP A 51 -10.82 -3.34 -7.00
CA ASP A 51 -11.19 -2.03 -7.53
C ASP A 51 -10.83 -1.95 -9.02
N GLU A 52 -11.81 -2.17 -9.89
CA GLU A 52 -11.60 -2.22 -11.34
C GLU A 52 -11.11 -0.88 -11.89
N GLY A 53 -11.40 0.24 -11.21
CA GLY A 53 -10.94 1.57 -11.61
C GLY A 53 -9.44 1.73 -11.38
N LEU A 54 -9.00 1.49 -10.14
CA LEU A 54 -7.61 1.57 -9.72
C LEU A 54 -6.73 0.55 -10.46
N TYR A 55 -7.17 -0.70 -10.53
CA TYR A 55 -6.41 -1.80 -11.12
C TYR A 55 -6.69 -2.04 -12.61
N SER A 56 -7.49 -1.18 -13.27
CA SER A 56 -7.87 -1.23 -14.70
C SER A 56 -6.77 -1.62 -15.68
N ARG A 57 -5.52 -1.20 -15.44
CA ARG A 57 -4.35 -1.51 -16.30
C ARG A 57 -3.51 -2.70 -15.82
N GLN A 58 -3.72 -3.19 -14.60
CA GLN A 58 -3.01 -4.34 -14.02
C GLN A 58 -3.71 -5.68 -14.33
N TYR A 59 -4.95 -5.66 -14.83
CA TYR A 59 -5.69 -6.85 -15.33
C TYR A 59 -4.95 -7.66 -16.40
N VAL A 60 -3.87 -7.15 -16.99
CA VAL A 60 -2.92 -7.92 -17.83
C VAL A 60 -2.38 -9.17 -17.11
N LEU A 61 -2.30 -9.15 -15.77
CA LEU A 61 -1.94 -10.31 -14.95
C LEU A 61 -3.04 -11.39 -14.85
N GLY A 62 -4.29 -11.02 -15.14
CA GLY A 62 -5.47 -11.86 -14.95
C GLY A 62 -6.04 -11.83 -13.52
N HIS A 63 -7.35 -12.02 -13.40
CA HIS A 63 -8.10 -11.97 -12.14
C HIS A 63 -7.55 -12.91 -11.06
N GLU A 64 -7.22 -14.16 -11.41
CA GLU A 64 -6.71 -15.15 -10.44
C GLU A 64 -5.36 -14.73 -9.85
N ALA A 65 -4.46 -14.18 -10.68
CA ALA A 65 -3.16 -13.71 -10.23
C ALA A 65 -3.28 -12.54 -9.25
N MET A 66 -4.14 -11.56 -9.56
CA MET A 66 -4.40 -10.43 -8.66
C MET A 66 -5.05 -10.88 -7.35
N LYS A 67 -6.02 -11.81 -7.39
CA LYS A 67 -6.61 -12.40 -6.16
C LYS A 67 -5.58 -13.14 -5.31
N ARG A 68 -4.57 -13.78 -5.93
CA ARG A 68 -3.44 -14.42 -5.22
C ARG A 68 -2.46 -13.39 -4.64
N MET A 69 -2.22 -12.27 -5.31
CA MET A 69 -1.40 -11.17 -4.80
C MET A 69 -2.05 -10.50 -3.59
N GLN A 70 -3.35 -10.19 -3.65
CA GLN A 70 -4.15 -9.66 -2.53
C GLN A 70 -4.25 -10.61 -1.32
N ASN A 71 -3.82 -11.87 -1.44
CA ASN A 71 -3.71 -12.82 -0.32
C ASN A 71 -2.27 -13.01 0.19
N SER A 72 -1.27 -12.41 -0.46
CA SER A 72 0.16 -12.59 -0.18
C SER A 72 0.73 -11.42 0.63
N ASN A 73 1.22 -11.71 1.85
CA ASN A 73 2.07 -10.81 2.63
C ASN A 73 3.51 -10.89 2.10
N VAL A 74 4.18 -9.75 1.92
CA VAL A 74 5.56 -9.67 1.41
C VAL A 74 6.48 -9.00 2.43
N LEU A 75 7.63 -9.60 2.73
CA LEU A 75 8.73 -8.98 3.46
C LEU A 75 9.79 -8.46 2.48
N ILE A 76 10.32 -7.26 2.71
CA ILE A 76 11.43 -6.68 1.93
C ILE A 76 12.52 -6.23 2.91
N SER A 77 13.65 -6.95 2.91
CA SER A 77 14.82 -6.68 3.75
C SER A 77 15.85 -5.81 3.03
N GLY A 78 16.39 -4.84 3.75
CA GLY A 78 17.21 -3.75 3.23
C GLY A 78 16.33 -2.64 2.64
N MET A 79 16.45 -1.41 3.16
CA MET A 79 15.66 -0.25 2.75
C MET A 79 16.54 0.88 2.19
N ARG A 80 17.61 0.47 1.51
CA ARG A 80 18.45 1.28 0.62
C ARG A 80 17.77 1.46 -0.75
N GLY A 81 18.41 2.16 -1.70
CA GLY A 81 17.83 2.51 -3.00
C GLY A 81 17.13 1.36 -3.77
N LEU A 82 17.73 0.17 -3.79
CA LEU A 82 17.13 -1.01 -4.43
C LEU A 82 15.87 -1.49 -3.69
N GLY A 83 15.94 -1.64 -2.36
CA GLY A 83 14.82 -2.14 -1.55
C GLY A 83 13.61 -1.21 -1.56
N VAL A 84 13.82 0.12 -1.55
CA VAL A 84 12.71 1.09 -1.63
C VAL A 84 12.05 1.12 -3.01
N GLU A 85 12.82 0.90 -4.09
CA GLU A 85 12.29 0.79 -5.46
C GLU A 85 11.45 -0.48 -5.62
N ILE A 86 11.91 -1.61 -5.09
CA ILE A 86 11.11 -2.85 -5.04
C ILE A 86 9.85 -2.65 -4.20
N ALA A 87 9.96 -2.06 -3.00
CA ALA A 87 8.82 -1.81 -2.11
C ALA A 87 7.75 -0.94 -2.79
N LYS A 88 8.15 0.19 -3.39
CA LYS A 88 7.26 1.07 -4.16
C LYS A 88 6.48 0.28 -5.22
N ASN A 89 7.16 -0.53 -6.02
CA ASN A 89 6.53 -1.27 -7.12
C ASN A 89 5.64 -2.43 -6.62
N VAL A 90 5.99 -3.09 -5.52
CA VAL A 90 5.16 -4.14 -4.89
C VAL A 90 3.89 -3.56 -4.25
N ILE A 91 3.98 -2.40 -3.61
CA ILE A 91 2.82 -1.69 -3.00
C ILE A 91 1.87 -1.19 -4.09
N LEU A 92 2.39 -0.58 -5.16
CA LEU A 92 1.60 -0.18 -6.32
C LEU A 92 0.99 -1.38 -7.07
N GLY A 93 1.53 -2.59 -6.89
CA GLY A 93 0.99 -3.84 -7.44
C GLY A 93 -0.16 -4.47 -6.64
N GLY A 94 -0.57 -3.92 -5.49
CA GLY A 94 -1.78 -4.38 -4.79
C GLY A 94 -1.66 -5.75 -4.07
N VAL A 95 -0.53 -6.03 -3.42
CA VAL A 95 -0.38 -7.21 -2.55
C VAL A 95 -1.16 -7.07 -1.23
N ARG A 96 -1.31 -8.15 -0.45
CA ARG A 96 -2.09 -8.11 0.82
C ARG A 96 -1.53 -7.13 1.85
N SER A 97 -0.22 -7.13 2.02
CA SER A 97 0.52 -6.24 2.92
C SER A 97 2.02 -6.29 2.60
N VAL A 98 2.74 -5.24 2.98
CA VAL A 98 4.20 -5.18 2.86
C VAL A 98 4.83 -4.85 4.20
N THR A 99 5.73 -5.70 4.68
CA THR A 99 6.65 -5.35 5.76
C THR A 99 7.98 -4.94 5.15
N ILE A 100 8.45 -3.74 5.49
CA ILE A 100 9.79 -3.26 5.14
C ILE A 100 10.71 -3.43 6.35
N HIS A 101 11.89 -3.97 6.11
CA HIS A 101 12.87 -4.31 7.14
C HIS A 101 14.24 -3.69 6.85
N ASP A 102 14.85 -3.08 7.85
CA ASP A 102 16.25 -2.66 7.86
C ASP A 102 16.68 -2.52 9.32
N GLU A 103 17.77 -3.15 9.75
CA GLU A 103 18.33 -2.93 11.09
C GLU A 103 19.15 -1.62 11.16
N GLY A 104 19.58 -1.11 9.99
CA GLY A 104 20.52 0.01 9.88
C GLY A 104 19.89 1.40 9.72
N VAL A 105 20.73 2.39 10.03
CA VAL A 105 20.38 3.82 9.96
C VAL A 105 20.70 4.44 8.60
N ALA A 106 20.00 5.50 8.24
CA ALA A 106 20.21 6.26 7.02
C ALA A 106 21.58 6.93 7.00
N GLU A 107 22.36 6.68 5.95
CA GLU A 107 23.68 7.24 5.74
C GLU A 107 23.73 8.13 4.49
N TRP A 108 24.72 9.03 4.42
CA TRP A 108 24.90 9.95 3.29
C TRP A 108 24.94 9.24 1.91
N ARG A 109 25.54 8.04 1.88
CA ARG A 109 25.61 7.18 0.68
C ARG A 109 24.24 6.69 0.19
N ASP A 110 23.23 6.61 1.05
CA ASP A 110 21.91 6.09 0.69
C ASP A 110 21.06 7.14 -0.02
N LEU A 111 21.27 8.44 0.28
CA LEU A 111 20.61 9.58 -0.38
C LEU A 111 20.83 9.61 -1.91
N SER A 112 21.85 8.90 -2.42
CA SER A 112 22.15 8.76 -3.85
C SER A 112 21.06 8.08 -4.68
N SER A 113 20.21 7.27 -4.05
CA SER A 113 19.25 6.39 -4.72
C SER A 113 17.98 6.11 -3.91
N GLN A 114 18.01 6.29 -2.58
CA GLN A 114 16.84 6.15 -1.71
C GLN A 114 16.03 7.46 -1.72
N PHE A 115 15.11 7.57 -2.68
CA PHE A 115 14.37 8.80 -2.98
C PHE A 115 13.40 9.28 -1.87
N TYR A 116 13.14 8.49 -0.82
CA TYR A 116 12.40 8.94 0.36
C TYR A 116 13.29 9.48 1.49
N LEU A 117 14.56 9.12 1.59
CA LEU A 117 15.44 9.69 2.63
C LEU A 117 15.75 11.17 2.36
N ARG A 118 15.92 11.97 3.42
CA ARG A 118 16.40 13.36 3.36
C ARG A 118 17.60 13.53 4.29
N GLU A 119 18.31 14.66 4.18
CA GLU A 119 19.47 14.94 5.05
C GLU A 119 19.06 15.02 6.53
N GLU A 120 17.84 15.50 6.82
CA GLU A 120 17.21 15.50 8.15
C GLU A 120 16.89 14.09 8.70
N ASP A 121 17.04 13.02 7.90
CA ASP A 121 16.78 11.63 8.29
C ASP A 121 18.04 10.83 8.64
N LEU A 122 19.23 11.41 8.42
CA LEU A 122 20.50 10.75 8.69
C LEU A 122 20.61 10.32 10.16
N GLY A 123 21.04 9.07 10.38
CA GLY A 123 21.10 8.47 11.71
C GLY A 123 19.77 7.91 12.27
N LYS A 124 18.63 8.13 11.60
CA LYS A 124 17.36 7.42 11.89
C LYS A 124 17.32 6.08 11.16
N ASN A 125 16.51 5.12 11.61
CA ASN A 125 16.36 3.84 10.92
C ASN A 125 15.73 4.00 9.51
N ARG A 126 16.26 3.30 8.50
CA ARG A 126 15.80 3.44 7.10
C ARG A 126 14.39 2.91 6.85
N ALA A 127 13.97 1.85 7.52
CA ALA A 127 12.63 1.29 7.39
C ALA A 127 11.59 2.20 8.06
N GLU A 128 11.86 2.68 9.27
CA GLU A 128 10.95 3.57 10.02
C GLU A 128 10.68 4.89 9.27
N VAL A 129 11.72 5.56 8.78
CA VAL A 129 11.59 6.81 7.99
C VAL A 129 10.80 6.60 6.70
N SER A 130 10.99 5.45 6.03
CA SER A 130 10.37 5.17 4.73
C SER A 130 8.91 4.75 4.84
N GLN A 131 8.49 4.18 5.97
CA GLN A 131 7.18 3.54 6.14
C GLN A 131 6.01 4.45 5.76
N ALA A 132 5.98 5.70 6.24
CA ALA A 132 4.86 6.60 6.02
C ALA A 132 4.68 6.93 4.53
N ARG A 133 5.76 7.31 3.85
CA ARG A 133 5.74 7.70 2.43
C ARG A 133 5.55 6.52 1.47
N LEU A 134 5.85 5.31 1.92
CA LEU A 134 5.49 4.07 1.22
C LEU A 134 4.01 3.72 1.41
N ALA A 135 3.43 3.93 2.60
CA ALA A 135 2.00 3.71 2.87
C ALA A 135 1.09 4.66 2.06
N GLU A 136 1.54 5.89 1.77
CA GLU A 136 0.85 6.86 0.92
C GLU A 136 0.62 6.38 -0.53
N LEU A 137 1.37 5.37 -1.01
CA LEU A 137 1.29 4.90 -2.41
C LEU A 137 0.00 4.13 -2.73
N ASN A 138 -0.56 3.39 -1.77
CA ASN A 138 -1.73 2.54 -2.01
C ASN A 138 -2.48 2.25 -0.71
N SER A 139 -3.64 2.89 -0.51
CA SER A 139 -4.47 2.74 0.70
C SER A 139 -5.05 1.34 0.92
N TYR A 140 -4.97 0.45 -0.08
CA TYR A 140 -5.40 -0.95 0.03
C TYR A 140 -4.29 -1.88 0.55
N VAL A 141 -3.04 -1.39 0.67
CA VAL A 141 -1.86 -2.20 1.04
C VAL A 141 -1.24 -1.66 2.33
N PRO A 142 -1.52 -2.28 3.50
CA PRO A 142 -0.87 -1.90 4.75
C PRO A 142 0.66 -2.08 4.67
N VAL A 143 1.40 -1.02 5.01
CA VAL A 143 2.86 -1.02 5.08
C VAL A 143 3.32 -0.94 6.54
N THR A 144 4.18 -1.84 6.98
CA THR A 144 4.73 -1.85 8.35
C THR A 144 6.25 -1.84 8.36
N GLY A 145 6.88 -1.04 9.21
CA GLY A 145 8.31 -1.12 9.47
C GLY A 145 8.67 -2.23 10.45
N TYR A 146 9.84 -2.86 10.27
CA TYR A 146 10.45 -3.78 11.24
C TYR A 146 11.95 -3.51 11.33
N THR A 147 12.48 -3.53 12.55
CA THR A 147 13.87 -3.10 12.88
C THR A 147 14.59 -4.06 13.81
N GLY A 148 13.99 -5.22 14.10
CA GLY A 148 14.61 -6.32 14.84
C GLY A 148 15.09 -7.44 13.90
N PRO A 149 15.89 -8.38 14.41
CA PRO A 149 16.53 -9.40 13.59
C PRO A 149 15.53 -10.36 12.94
N LEU A 150 15.83 -10.78 11.70
CA LEU A 150 15.01 -11.73 10.94
C LEU A 150 15.10 -13.16 11.49
N THR A 151 14.31 -13.47 12.52
CA THR A 151 14.19 -14.84 13.04
C THR A 151 13.34 -15.72 12.14
N GLU A 152 13.63 -17.02 12.13
CA GLU A 152 12.85 -18.06 11.45
C GLU A 152 11.33 -17.94 11.71
N ASP A 153 10.93 -17.86 12.98
CA ASP A 153 9.53 -17.68 13.39
C ASP A 153 8.91 -16.40 12.82
N TYR A 154 9.69 -15.31 12.71
CA TYR A 154 9.20 -14.07 12.11
C TYR A 154 8.92 -14.24 10.61
N LEU A 155 9.78 -14.97 9.89
CA LEU A 155 9.63 -15.21 8.45
C LEU A 155 8.38 -16.04 8.09
N THR A 156 7.88 -16.90 9.00
CA THR A 156 6.68 -17.73 8.75
C THR A 156 5.39 -16.95 8.40
N LYS A 157 5.36 -15.64 8.66
CA LYS A 157 4.22 -14.75 8.43
C LYS A 157 4.02 -14.39 6.94
N PHE A 158 5.05 -14.59 6.12
CA PHE A 158 5.14 -14.09 4.76
C PHE A 158 4.99 -15.18 3.71
N GLN A 159 4.45 -14.83 2.55
CA GLN A 159 4.34 -15.72 1.39
C GLN A 159 5.54 -15.52 0.45
N ALA A 160 6.10 -14.31 0.43
CA ALA A 160 7.36 -13.99 -0.24
C ALA A 160 8.27 -13.14 0.68
N VAL A 161 9.57 -13.37 0.57
CA VAL A 161 10.64 -12.63 1.23
C VAL A 161 11.59 -12.14 0.13
N VAL A 162 11.88 -10.84 0.12
CA VAL A 162 12.92 -10.24 -0.71
C VAL A 162 14.09 -9.86 0.18
N LEU A 163 15.30 -10.29 -0.14
CA LEU A 163 16.52 -9.87 0.53
C LEU A 163 17.34 -8.96 -0.41
N THR A 164 17.73 -7.79 0.09
CA THR A 164 18.62 -6.85 -0.61
C THR A 164 19.74 -6.37 0.29
N ASN A 165 20.97 -6.21 -0.24
CA ASN A 165 22.14 -5.78 0.53
C ASN A 165 22.44 -6.68 1.76
N SER A 166 22.03 -7.95 1.72
CA SER A 166 22.27 -8.98 2.72
C SER A 166 23.64 -9.65 2.56
N THR A 167 24.08 -10.39 3.57
CA THR A 167 25.30 -11.22 3.45
C THR A 167 25.01 -12.56 2.76
N LEU A 168 26.03 -13.21 2.20
CA LEU A 168 25.83 -14.53 1.56
C LEU A 168 25.37 -15.58 2.58
N ASP A 169 25.98 -15.59 3.77
CA ASP A 169 25.69 -16.50 4.87
C ASP A 169 24.22 -16.34 5.35
N GLU A 170 23.74 -15.10 5.43
CA GLU A 170 22.33 -14.76 5.69
C GLU A 170 21.40 -15.23 4.56
N GLN A 171 21.77 -14.97 3.29
CA GLN A 171 21.00 -15.44 2.13
C GLN A 171 20.88 -16.96 2.07
N GLN A 172 21.94 -17.69 2.44
CA GLN A 172 21.94 -19.15 2.55
C GLN A 172 21.06 -19.61 3.72
N THR A 173 21.30 -19.11 4.93
CA THR A 173 20.58 -19.50 6.15
C THR A 173 19.07 -19.24 6.01
N LEU A 174 18.69 -18.02 5.64
CA LEU A 174 17.27 -17.66 5.47
C LEU A 174 16.66 -18.31 4.20
N GLY A 175 17.48 -18.64 3.20
CA GLY A 175 17.06 -19.34 1.99
C GLY A 175 16.72 -20.80 2.20
N GLU A 176 17.56 -21.54 2.93
CA GLU A 176 17.29 -22.91 3.35
C GLU A 176 16.03 -22.97 4.21
N PHE A 177 15.89 -22.05 5.17
CA PHE A 177 14.67 -21.92 5.97
C PHE A 177 13.44 -21.65 5.09
N CYS A 178 13.46 -20.59 4.26
CA CYS A 178 12.33 -20.23 3.40
C CYS A 178 11.93 -21.39 2.48
N HIS A 179 12.91 -22.09 1.89
CA HIS A 179 12.67 -23.27 1.06
C HIS A 179 11.98 -24.38 1.86
N SER A 180 12.47 -24.69 3.07
CA SER A 180 11.87 -25.71 3.96
C SER A 180 10.42 -25.44 4.34
N LYS A 181 10.01 -24.16 4.42
CA LYS A 181 8.64 -23.72 4.70
C LYS A 181 7.81 -23.42 3.45
N GLY A 182 8.39 -23.55 2.25
CA GLY A 182 7.75 -23.24 0.97
C GLY A 182 7.57 -21.74 0.67
N ILE A 183 8.13 -20.86 1.51
CA ILE A 183 8.14 -19.39 1.36
C ILE A 183 8.95 -19.03 0.11
N LYS A 184 8.51 -18.03 -0.67
CA LYS A 184 9.22 -17.63 -1.90
C LYS A 184 10.31 -16.62 -1.59
N LEU A 185 11.57 -17.05 -1.64
CA LEU A 185 12.72 -16.16 -1.55
C LEU A 185 13.02 -15.51 -2.92
N ILE A 186 13.29 -14.22 -2.91
CA ILE A 186 13.95 -13.46 -3.98
C ILE A 186 15.19 -12.79 -3.36
N VAL A 187 16.33 -12.88 -4.03
CA VAL A 187 17.54 -12.11 -3.67
C VAL A 187 17.81 -11.14 -4.81
N ALA A 188 18.03 -9.86 -4.48
CA ALA A 188 18.37 -8.83 -5.45
C ALA A 188 19.42 -7.89 -4.86
N ASP A 189 20.49 -7.64 -5.61
CA ASP A 189 21.66 -6.90 -5.15
C ASP A 189 22.19 -6.04 -6.30
N THR A 190 22.78 -4.88 -5.99
CA THR A 190 23.35 -3.96 -6.99
C THR A 190 24.71 -3.44 -6.54
N ARG A 191 25.69 -3.48 -7.43
CA ARG A 191 27.11 -3.17 -7.21
C ARG A 191 27.62 -2.19 -8.27
N GLY A 192 26.96 -1.03 -8.37
CA GLY A 192 27.34 0.08 -9.25
C GLY A 192 26.67 -0.01 -10.62
N LEU A 193 27.34 -0.65 -11.59
CA LEU A 193 26.81 -0.89 -12.95
C LEU A 193 26.29 -2.32 -13.17
N PHE A 194 26.26 -3.10 -12.08
CA PHE A 194 25.89 -4.51 -12.02
C PHE A 194 24.85 -4.72 -10.91
#